data_AF-A0A5C8BIK3-F1
#
_entry.id   AF-A0A5C8BIK3-F1
#
_cell.length_a   1.000
_cell.length_b   1.000
_cell.length_c   1.000
_cell.angle_alpha   90.00
_cell.angle_beta   90.00
_cell.angle_gamma   90.00
#
_symmetry.space_group_name_H-M   'P 1'
#
loop_
_entity.id
_entity.type
_entity.pdbx_description
1 polymer ?
#
loop_
_entity_poly.entity_id
_entity_poly.type
_entity_poly.pdbx_seq_one_letter_code
_entity_poly.pdbx_strand_id
1 'polypeptide(L)'
;MKLKHLSTAIILATLPATGVFAAALDRSGQSISAFLQPGNYFEAGLSILDPKVEGKVREGFTPNAAPASVIGLQNTNLSDMAGDYMFYNAALKLQLTDQVSFGFIYDQPFGADA
;
A
#
# COMPACT_ATOMS: atom_id res chain seq x y z
N MET A 1 -22.27 3.28 -41.66
CA MET A 1 -22.77 2.90 -40.31
C MET A 1 -21.83 2.01 -39.52
N LYS A 2 -21.17 1.01 -40.11
CA LYS A 2 -20.33 0.04 -39.37
C LYS A 2 -19.12 0.61 -38.62
N LEU A 3 -18.45 1.64 -39.15
CA LEU A 3 -17.32 2.29 -38.46
C LEU A 3 -17.73 2.98 -37.15
N LYS A 4 -18.94 3.55 -37.09
CA LYS A 4 -19.43 4.22 -35.88
C LYS A 4 -19.59 3.20 -34.73
N HIS A 5 -20.16 2.03 -35.02
CA HIS A 5 -20.31 0.96 -34.03
C HIS A 5 -18.97 0.40 -33.55
N LEU A 6 -17.97 0.29 -34.44
CA LEU A 6 -16.63 -0.15 -34.08
C LEU A 6 -15.94 0.86 -33.15
N SER A 7 -15.99 2.16 -33.47
CA SER A 7 -15.41 3.20 -32.60
C SER A 7 -16.11 3.26 -31.24
N THR A 8 -17.43 3.08 -31.18
CA THR A 8 -18.17 3.04 -29.90
C THR A 8 -17.78 1.82 -29.06
N ALA A 9 -17.58 0.65 -29.68
CA ALA A 9 -17.17 -0.55 -28.97
C ALA A 9 -15.76 -0.44 -28.37
N ILE A 10 -14.82 0.16 -29.09
CA ILE A 10 -13.45 0.37 -28.59
C ILE A 10 -13.44 1.31 -27.39
N ILE A 11 -14.18 2.43 -27.45
CA ILE A 11 -14.28 3.38 -26.34
C ILE A 11 -14.90 2.71 -25.11
N LEU A 12 -15.97 1.93 -25.31
CA LEU A 12 -16.67 1.25 -24.21
C LEU A 12 -15.81 0.15 -23.57
N ALA A 13 -14.95 -0.53 -24.34
CA ALA A 13 -14.02 -1.54 -23.83
C ALA A 13 -12.88 -0.93 -22.99
N THR A 14 -12.50 0.32 -23.25
CA THR A 14 -11.46 1.04 -22.50
C THR A 14 -11.97 1.78 -21.26
N LEU A 15 -13.28 1.96 -21.12
CA LEU A 15 -13.89 2.69 -20.00
C LEU A 15 -13.72 2.05 -18.60
N PRO A 16 -13.63 0.71 -18.43
CA PRO A 16 -13.50 0.11 -17.09
C PRO A 16 -12.11 0.22 -16.45
N ALA A 17 -11.14 0.94 -17.04
CA ALA A 17 -9.82 1.15 -16.45
C ALA A 17 -9.81 2.16 -15.28
N THR A 18 -10.93 2.32 -14.57
CA THR A 18 -10.99 3.12 -13.35
C THR A 18 -10.26 2.37 -12.24
N GLY A 19 -9.20 2.97 -11.71
CA GLY A 19 -8.30 2.38 -10.73
C GLY A 19 -9.03 1.77 -9.53
N VAL A 20 -8.82 0.48 -9.33
CA VAL A 20 -9.17 -0.20 -8.08
C VAL A 20 -8.18 0.31 -7.03
N PHE A 21 -8.58 1.32 -6.26
CA PHE A 21 -7.91 1.64 -5.02
C PHE A 21 -8.30 0.56 -4.01
N ALA A 22 -7.63 -0.59 -4.08
CA ALA A 22 -7.63 -1.54 -2.99
C ALA A 22 -7.16 -0.77 -1.75
N ALA A 23 -7.97 -0.81 -0.70
CA ALA A 23 -7.80 -0.04 0.52
C ALA A 23 -6.32 -0.01 0.93
N ALA A 24 -5.77 1.20 1.07
CA ALA A 24 -4.37 1.51 1.40
C ALA A 24 -3.93 1.05 2.82
N LEU A 25 -4.52 -0.03 3.30
CA LEU A 25 -4.17 -0.73 4.53
C LEU A 25 -3.10 -1.79 4.26
N ASP A 26 -3.05 -2.35 3.05
CA ASP A 26 -1.92 -3.16 2.62
C ASP A 26 -0.73 -2.25 2.25
N ARG A 27 0.31 -2.29 3.06
CA ARG A 27 1.57 -1.56 2.82
C ARG A 27 2.70 -2.45 2.31
N SER A 28 2.50 -3.76 2.18
CA SER A 28 3.56 -4.66 1.72
C SER A 28 3.85 -4.51 0.23
N GLY A 29 2.83 -4.15 -0.56
CA GLY A 29 2.92 -4.08 -2.01
C GLY A 29 3.19 -5.44 -2.67
N GLN A 30 2.81 -6.54 -2.01
CA GLN A 30 3.13 -7.88 -2.50
C GLN A 30 2.52 -8.14 -3.88
N SER A 31 3.40 -8.34 -4.87
CA SER A 31 3.01 -8.54 -6.25
C SER A 31 2.59 -9.99 -6.53
N ILE A 32 1.58 -10.15 -7.38
CA ILE A 32 1.22 -11.45 -7.98
C ILE A 32 2.15 -11.82 -9.14
N SER A 33 3.08 -10.94 -9.54
CA SER A 33 3.98 -11.15 -10.68
C SER A 33 4.83 -12.40 -10.55
N ALA A 34 5.11 -12.88 -9.33
CA ALA A 34 5.77 -14.15 -9.09
C ALA A 34 5.07 -15.32 -9.81
N PHE A 35 3.74 -15.29 -9.95
CA PHE A 35 2.97 -16.28 -10.70
C PHE A 35 3.06 -16.13 -12.22
N LEU A 36 3.44 -14.96 -12.72
CA LEU A 36 3.59 -14.67 -14.15
C LEU A 36 4.99 -15.02 -14.68
N GLN A 37 5.96 -15.29 -13.78
CA GLN A 37 7.30 -15.68 -14.18
C GLN A 37 7.33 -17.08 -14.81
N PRO A 38 8.20 -17.32 -15.82
CA PRO A 38 8.29 -18.63 -16.47
C PRO A 38 8.91 -19.69 -15.55
N GLY A 39 8.37 -20.91 -15.56
CA GLY A 39 8.90 -22.04 -14.81
C GLY A 39 8.74 -21.93 -13.29
N ASN A 40 9.71 -22.48 -12.56
CA ASN A 40 9.79 -22.38 -11.10
C ASN A 40 10.40 -21.03 -10.72
N TYR A 41 9.78 -20.34 -9.76
CA TYR A 41 10.20 -19.00 -9.38
C TYR A 41 10.13 -18.85 -7.85
N PHE A 42 11.09 -18.14 -7.29
CA PHE A 42 11.12 -17.82 -5.87
C PHE A 42 11.55 -16.36 -5.69
N GLU A 43 10.86 -15.67 -4.80
CA GLU A 43 11.13 -14.28 -4.44
C GLU A 43 10.99 -14.15 -2.92
N ALA A 44 11.86 -13.35 -2.32
CA ALA A 44 11.74 -12.93 -0.94
C ALA A 44 12.21 -11.48 -0.85
N GLY A 45 11.49 -10.69 -0.06
CA GLY A 45 11.73 -9.26 0.07
C GLY A 45 11.60 -8.81 1.51
N LEU A 46 12.38 -7.77 1.80
CA LEU A 46 12.37 -7.04 3.06
C LEU A 46 12.21 -5.57 2.70
N SER A 47 11.13 -4.96 3.16
CA SER A 47 10.87 -3.54 2.95
C SER A 47 10.91 -2.82 4.29
N ILE A 48 11.73 -1.78 4.37
CA ILE A 48 11.86 -0.91 5.53
C ILE A 48 11.34 0.46 5.11
N LEU A 49 10.39 0.99 5.87
CA LEU A 49 9.81 2.32 5.64
C LEU A 49 9.97 3.13 6.92
N ASP A 50 10.76 4.21 6.83
CA ASP A 50 10.98 5.24 7.85
C ASP A 50 10.24 6.51 7.38
N PRO A 51 8.98 6.72 7.78
CA PRO A 51 8.21 7.88 7.39
C PRO A 51 8.44 9.00 8.41
N LYS A 52 8.87 10.17 7.94
CA LYS A 52 9.01 11.35 8.79
C LYS A 52 7.75 12.22 8.72
N VAL A 53 7.00 12.35 9.81
CA VAL A 53 5.82 13.23 9.92
C VAL A 53 6.05 14.31 10.96
N GLU A 54 6.39 15.50 10.48
CA GLU A 54 6.54 16.69 11.31
C GLU A 54 5.25 17.52 11.33
N GLY A 55 4.91 18.07 12.50
CA GLY A 55 3.76 18.95 12.67
C GLY A 55 4.03 20.06 13.67
N LYS A 56 3.19 21.09 13.68
CA LYS A 56 3.27 22.18 14.67
C LYS A 56 1.92 22.36 15.33
N VAL A 57 1.92 22.57 16.65
CA VAL A 57 0.67 22.82 17.37
C VAL A 57 0.09 24.15 16.94
N ARG A 58 -1.16 24.12 16.46
CA ARG A 58 -1.86 25.32 16.00
C ARG A 58 -2.16 26.26 17.17
N GLU A 59 -2.03 27.55 16.92
CA GLU A 59 -2.42 28.59 17.88
C GLU A 59 -3.90 28.42 18.28
N GLY A 60 -4.17 28.39 19.59
CA GLY A 60 -5.52 28.15 20.13
C GLY A 60 -5.92 26.67 20.29
N PHE A 61 -5.02 25.70 20.06
CA PHE A 61 -5.28 24.31 20.46
C PHE A 61 -5.47 24.21 21.99
N THR A 62 -6.55 23.60 22.43
CA THR A 62 -6.82 23.34 23.85
C THR A 62 -7.17 21.86 24.00
N PRO A 63 -6.27 21.02 24.54
CA PRO A 63 -6.66 19.67 24.90
C PRO A 63 -7.67 19.73 26.05
N ASN A 64 -8.61 18.76 26.07
CA ASN A 64 -9.81 18.72 26.92
C ASN A 64 -9.67 19.04 28.43
N ALA A 65 -8.45 19.15 28.97
CA ALA A 65 -8.18 19.39 30.40
C ALA A 65 -7.50 20.73 30.73
N ALA A 66 -6.87 21.43 29.77
CA ALA A 66 -6.22 22.72 30.00
C ALA A 66 -5.80 23.41 28.68
N PRO A 67 -5.74 24.75 28.62
CA PRO A 67 -5.23 25.45 27.44
C PRO A 67 -3.77 25.04 27.14
N ALA A 68 -3.40 24.90 25.86
CA ALA A 68 -2.04 24.50 25.48
C ALA A 68 -0.93 25.43 26.03
N SER A 69 -1.25 26.65 26.46
CA SER A 69 -0.32 27.59 27.14
C SER A 69 0.10 27.12 28.50
N VAL A 70 -0.78 26.41 29.20
CA VAL A 70 -0.59 25.99 30.59
C VAL A 70 0.27 24.72 30.67
N ILE A 71 0.23 23.90 29.62
CA ILE A 71 0.98 22.64 29.48
C ILE A 71 2.23 22.77 28.59
N GLY A 72 2.63 23.99 28.23
CA GLY A 72 3.86 24.24 27.46
C GLY A 72 3.85 23.71 26.02
N LEU A 73 2.67 23.50 25.43
CA LEU A 73 2.49 22.89 24.11
C LEU A 73 2.17 23.93 23.01
N GLN A 74 2.16 25.22 23.33
CA GLN A 74 1.94 26.27 22.32
C GLN A 74 3.19 26.47 21.47
N ASN A 75 3.00 26.52 20.14
CA ASN A 75 4.08 26.72 19.17
C ASN A 75 5.21 25.67 19.20
N THR A 76 5.02 24.55 19.90
CA THR A 76 5.97 23.44 19.91
C THR A 76 5.87 22.64 18.62
N ASN A 77 7.02 22.20 18.12
CA ASN A 77 7.08 21.18 17.08
C ASN A 77 6.59 19.86 17.70
N LEU A 78 5.71 19.17 17.01
CA LEU A 78 5.35 17.80 17.31
C LEU A 78 6.55 16.93 16.97
N SER A 79 6.82 15.95 17.85
CA SER A 79 7.75 14.87 17.52
C SER A 79 7.24 14.07 16.33
N ASP A 80 8.09 13.23 15.75
CA ASP A 80 7.72 12.41 14.61
C ASP A 80 6.46 11.60 14.95
N MET A 81 5.39 11.87 14.21
CA MET A 81 4.10 11.23 14.43
C MET A 81 3.96 9.92 13.67
N ALA A 82 4.96 9.55 12.87
CA ALA A 82 4.98 8.31 12.14
C ALA A 82 5.98 7.33 12.77
N GLY A 83 5.53 6.09 12.99
CA GLY A 83 6.40 5.00 13.42
C GLY A 83 7.14 4.37 12.24
N ASP A 84 8.26 3.70 12.52
CA ASP A 84 8.99 2.89 11.57
C ASP A 84 8.23 1.60 11.23
N TYR A 85 8.29 1.15 9.98
CA TYR A 85 7.65 -0.07 9.51
C TYR A 85 8.65 -1.03 8.90
N MET A 86 8.49 -2.31 9.21
CA MET A 86 9.21 -3.40 8.55
C MET A 86 8.20 -4.43 8.01
N PHE A 87 8.33 -4.76 6.74
CA PHE A 87 7.49 -5.75 6.06
C PHE A 87 8.36 -6.90 5.54
N TYR A 88 7.89 -8.12 5.76
CA TYR A 88 8.49 -9.34 5.22
C TYR A 88 7.56 -9.94 4.20
N ASN A 89 8.11 -10.34 3.05
CA ASN A 89 7.34 -11.03 2.05
C ASN A 89 8.14 -12.16 1.39
N ALA A 90 7.42 -13.16 0.91
CA ALA A 90 7.99 -14.28 0.16
C ALA A 90 6.95 -14.84 -0.80
N ALA A 91 7.39 -15.21 -2.00
CA ALA A 91 6.58 -15.88 -3.00
C ALA A 91 7.34 -17.09 -3.57
N LEU A 92 6.66 -18.22 -3.68
CA LEU A 92 7.16 -19.43 -4.30
C LEU A 92 6.16 -19.89 -5.36
N LYS A 93 6.64 -20.10 -6.58
CA LYS A 93 5.88 -20.70 -7.68
C LYS A 93 6.58 -21.98 -8.12
N LEU A 94 5.81 -23.05 -8.21
CA LEU A 94 6.22 -24.33 -8.79
C LEU A 94 5.35 -24.65 -10.00
N GLN A 95 6.00 -24.90 -11.14
CA GLN A 95 5.33 -25.39 -12.34
C GLN A 95 5.28 -26.91 -12.28
N LEU A 96 4.10 -27.47 -11.93
CA LEU A 96 3.93 -28.91 -11.76
C LEU A 96 3.83 -29.62 -13.12
N THR A 97 3.13 -29.00 -14.08
CA THR A 97 3.01 -29.44 -15.47
C THR A 97 2.91 -28.23 -16.39
N ASP A 98 2.95 -28.41 -17.71
CA ASP A 98 2.86 -27.31 -18.69
C ASP A 98 1.61 -26.42 -18.54
N GLN A 99 0.55 -26.93 -17.90
CA GLN A 99 -0.72 -26.23 -17.74
C GLN A 99 -1.11 -25.98 -16.28
N VAL A 100 -0.39 -26.57 -15.32
CA VAL A 100 -0.71 -26.44 -13.89
C VAL A 100 0.48 -25.86 -13.13
N SER A 101 0.23 -24.71 -12.52
CA SER A 101 1.16 -24.05 -11.60
C SER A 101 0.57 -24.04 -10.21
N PHE A 102 1.40 -24.32 -9.22
CA PHE A 102 1.10 -24.10 -7.80
C PHE A 102 1.94 -22.93 -7.31
N GLY A 103 1.42 -22.14 -6.39
CA GLY A 103 2.27 -21.18 -5.71
C GLY A 103 1.71 -20.74 -4.38
N PHE A 104 2.64 -20.22 -3.58
CA PHE A 104 2.46 -19.84 -2.20
C PHE A 104 3.01 -18.43 -2.04
N ILE A 105 2.22 -17.53 -1.50
CA ILE A 105 2.63 -16.18 -1.13
C ILE A 105 2.46 -16.05 0.37
N TYR A 106 3.54 -15.66 1.03
CA TYR A 106 3.53 -15.19 2.41
C TYR A 106 3.75 -13.68 2.37
N ASP A 107 2.84 -12.97 3.01
CA ASP A 107 2.89 -11.53 3.06
C ASP A 107 2.42 -11.02 4.42
N GLN A 108 3.14 -10.03 4.94
CA GLN A 108 2.77 -9.30 6.14
C GLN A 108 2.29 -7.90 5.73
N PRO A 109 0.97 -7.69 5.53
CA PRO A 109 0.44 -6.42 5.03
C PRO A 109 0.38 -5.30 6.07
N PHE A 110 0.53 -5.63 7.36
CA PHE A 110 0.35 -4.70 8.48
C PHE A 110 1.60 -4.62 9.35
N GLY A 111 2.04 -3.39 9.63
CA GLY A 111 3.16 -3.10 10.54
C GLY A 111 2.86 -1.99 11.54
N ALA A 112 1.60 -1.54 11.65
CA ALA A 112 1.22 -0.53 12.62
C ALA A 112 0.90 -1.19 13.96
N ASP A 113 1.74 -0.97 14.96
CA ASP A 113 1.25 -0.91 16.34
C ASP A 113 0.37 0.35 16.41
N ALA A 114 -0.92 0.15 16.66
CA ALA A 114 -1.92 1.23 16.75
C ALA A 114 -2.00 1.80 18.17
#